data_AF-A0A6A9K1G5-F1
#
_entry.id   AF-A0A6A9K1G5-F1
#
_cell.length_a   1.000
_cell.length_b   1.000
_cell.length_c   1.000
_cell.angle_alpha   90.00
_cell.angle_beta   90.00
_cell.angle_gamma   90.00
#
_symmetry.space_group_name_H-M   'P 1'
#
loop_
_entity.id
_entity.type
_entity.pdbx_description
1 polymer ?
#
loop_
_entity_poly.entity_id
_entity_poly.type
_entity_poly.pdbx_seq_one_letter_code
_entity_poly.pdbx_strand_id
1 'polypeptide(L)'
;SYFNQDAAGSYRLEEIRFVDGQVLNIDAVKALVQQATDGNDRLYGYAVADTLSGGLGNDSLYGYAGNDLLQGDEGNDTLYGGAGDDTLVGGLGNDYLYGEAGNDVYRFDRGWGQDTIQNNDSNTNKVDAIEFGSGISANDILLNRDSDNLVLTLKNSTDRITVSSYFNQDATSNYRLEEIRFVDGQVLNIDAVKALVQKGTTESDRLYGYAVADTLSGGLGNDSLYGYAGNDLLQGDEGNDTLYGGAGDDTLVGGLGNDYLYGEAGNDVYRFDRGWGQDTIQNNDSSTNKVDAIEFGTGIRAEDIILSRNSDDLILLLKGSTDRITVSSYFSQDATGNSRLEEVRFVNGTTWNIEQIKILVQQQGTAGNDRLYGYAGSDTLSGGLGNDSLYGYAGNDLLQGDEGNDTLYGGAGDDTLVGGLGNDYLQGEAGNDVYRFDRGWGQDTVYNYDSSTSRVDAIEFGTGIRAEDITLSRNSDDLILLLKGSTDRITVSSYFNQDAAGSYRLEEIRFVDGQVLNIDAVKALVQQATDGNDRLYGYAVADTLSGGLGNDSLYGYAGNDLLQGD
;
A
#
# COMPACT_ATOMS: atom_id res chain seq x y z
N SER A 1 53.49 11.43 14.23
CA SER A 1 54.41 11.45 13.07
C SER A 1 55.75 10.79 13.33
N TYR A 2 56.26 10.75 14.58
CA TYR A 2 57.54 10.11 14.88
C TYR A 2 57.51 8.57 14.73
N PHE A 3 56.46 7.89 15.21
CA PHE A 3 56.34 6.43 15.14
C PHE A 3 55.61 5.88 13.91
N ASN A 4 54.93 6.74 13.13
CA ASN A 4 54.17 6.36 11.91
C ASN A 4 55.04 5.80 10.75
N GLN A 5 56.36 5.71 10.89
CA GLN A 5 57.28 5.10 9.92
C GLN A 5 58.29 4.18 10.63
N ASP A 6 57.84 3.42 11.64
CA ASP A 6 58.72 2.52 12.38
C ASP A 6 59.93 3.23 13.03
N ALA A 7 59.73 4.51 13.40
CA ALA A 7 60.77 5.42 13.84
C ALA A 7 62.01 5.50 12.90
N ALA A 8 61.84 5.19 11.62
CA ALA A 8 62.88 5.22 10.59
C ALA A 8 63.02 6.59 9.90
N GLY A 9 62.16 7.56 10.24
CA GLY A 9 62.15 8.89 9.65
C GLY A 9 63.27 9.82 10.14
N SER A 10 63.46 10.95 9.45
CA SER A 10 64.49 11.97 9.74
C SER A 10 64.33 12.68 11.10
N TYR A 11 63.22 12.43 11.81
CA TYR A 11 62.93 13.01 13.13
C TYR A 11 63.25 12.06 14.29
N ARG A 12 63.97 10.96 14.05
CA ARG A 12 64.29 9.95 15.08
C ARG A 12 65.21 10.48 16.20
N LEU A 13 65.19 9.76 17.32
CA LEU A 13 65.95 9.95 18.55
C LEU A 13 66.70 8.64 18.79
N GLU A 14 68.03 8.72 18.81
CA GLU A 14 68.86 7.53 18.91
C GLU A 14 68.85 6.93 20.32
N GLU A 15 68.83 7.77 21.35
CA GLU A 15 68.81 7.36 22.75
C GLU A 15 68.25 8.44 23.69
N ILE A 16 67.64 8.01 24.79
CA ILE A 16 67.32 8.84 25.96
C ILE A 16 68.26 8.45 27.08
N ARG A 17 69.00 9.41 27.64
CA ARG A 17 69.91 9.19 28.77
C ARG A 17 69.37 9.82 30.04
N PHE A 18 69.35 9.04 31.11
CA PHE A 18 68.90 9.46 32.45
C PHE A 18 70.11 9.76 33.35
N VAL A 19 69.88 10.60 34.36
CA VAL A 19 70.93 11.06 35.29
C VAL A 19 71.46 9.95 36.20
N ASP A 20 70.73 8.85 36.34
CA ASP A 20 71.13 7.63 37.06
C ASP A 20 71.96 6.66 36.20
N GLY A 21 72.21 7.01 34.94
CA GLY A 21 72.99 6.20 33.99
C GLY A 21 72.16 5.24 33.13
N GLN A 22 70.83 5.19 33.28
CA GLN A 22 69.97 4.44 32.37
C GLN A 22 70.01 5.06 30.97
N VAL A 23 70.05 4.21 29.94
CA VAL A 23 69.98 4.61 28.53
C VAL A 23 68.88 3.80 27.86
N LEU A 24 67.88 4.47 27.30
CA LEU A 24 66.87 3.85 26.43
C LEU A 24 67.30 4.08 24.99
N ASN A 25 67.63 3.01 24.28
CA ASN A 25 67.81 3.05 22.84
C ASN A 25 66.44 3.06 22.13
N ILE A 26 66.44 3.18 20.81
CA ILE A 26 65.20 3.23 20.03
C ILE A 26 64.29 2.02 20.27
N ASP A 27 64.85 0.81 20.36
CA ASP A 27 64.07 -0.41 20.59
C ASP A 27 63.41 -0.42 21.98
N ALA A 28 64.14 0.05 23.00
CA ALA A 28 63.59 0.20 24.36
C ALA A 28 62.50 1.28 24.42
N VAL A 29 62.64 2.37 23.64
CA VAL A 29 61.61 3.40 23.52
C VAL A 29 60.37 2.84 22.82
N LYS A 30 60.53 2.11 21.72
CA LYS A 30 59.45 1.43 20.99
C LYS A 30 58.66 0.49 21.90
N ALA A 31 59.36 -0.36 22.65
CA ALA A 31 58.73 -1.29 23.59
C ALA A 31 57.98 -0.58 24.72
N LEU A 32 58.46 0.58 25.18
CA LEU A 32 57.79 1.35 26.24
C LEU A 32 56.53 2.06 25.75
N VAL A 33 56.48 2.51 24.50
CA VAL A 33 55.30 3.22 23.96
C VAL A 33 54.19 2.29 23.47
N GLN A 34 54.45 0.99 23.41
CA GLN A 34 53.45 -0.06 23.16
C GLN A 34 52.86 -0.66 24.44
N GLN A 35 53.32 -0.21 25.63
CA GLN A 35 52.73 -0.61 26.91
C GLN A 35 51.54 0.28 27.24
N ALA A 36 50.39 -0.35 27.47
CA ALA A 36 49.21 0.34 27.96
C ALA A 36 49.35 0.81 29.42
N THR A 37 48.46 1.73 29.77
CA THR A 37 48.16 2.23 31.10
C THR A 37 46.76 1.77 31.52
N ASP A 38 46.28 2.19 32.70
CA ASP A 38 44.92 1.86 33.17
C ASP A 38 43.82 2.77 32.56
N GLY A 39 44.12 3.53 31.50
CA GLY A 39 43.18 4.48 30.91
C GLY A 39 43.31 4.52 29.40
N ASN A 40 42.40 5.25 28.75
CA ASN A 40 42.26 5.25 27.30
C ASN A 40 43.56 5.59 26.54
N ASP A 41 44.14 4.58 25.92
CA ASP A 41 45.42 4.62 25.25
C ASP A 41 45.30 4.58 23.73
N ARG A 42 46.39 4.98 23.08
CA ARG A 42 46.57 4.81 21.63
C ARG A 42 47.89 4.11 21.37
N LEU A 43 47.80 2.83 21.03
CA LEU A 43 48.95 1.97 20.81
C LEU A 43 49.16 1.76 19.32
N TYR A 44 50.43 1.78 18.91
CA TYR A 44 50.82 1.69 17.51
C TYR A 44 51.88 0.60 17.35
N GLY A 45 51.61 -0.34 16.45
CA GLY A 45 52.52 -1.31 15.90
C GLY A 45 53.50 -0.66 14.91
N TYR A 46 54.20 -1.51 14.21
CA TYR A 46 55.28 -1.21 13.29
C TYR A 46 55.06 -1.98 11.98
N ALA A 47 56.11 -2.14 11.18
CA ALA A 47 56.02 -2.80 9.87
C ALA A 47 56.40 -4.30 9.94
N VAL A 48 56.21 -4.91 11.12
CA VAL A 48 56.51 -6.31 11.42
C VAL A 48 55.36 -6.89 12.23
N ALA A 49 55.33 -8.21 12.42
CA ALA A 49 54.38 -8.83 13.34
C ALA A 49 54.55 -8.26 14.77
N ASP A 50 53.51 -7.59 15.25
CA ASP A 50 53.43 -6.95 16.56
C ASP A 50 52.46 -7.70 17.49
N THR A 51 52.58 -7.42 18.78
CA THR A 51 51.60 -7.87 19.78
C THR A 51 51.29 -6.70 20.69
N LEU A 52 50.05 -6.21 20.62
CA LEU A 52 49.57 -5.07 21.40
C LEU A 52 48.43 -5.51 22.32
N SER A 53 48.42 -4.98 23.54
CA SER A 53 47.39 -5.21 24.56
C SER A 53 46.98 -3.86 25.15
N GLY A 54 45.68 -3.57 25.11
CA GLY A 54 45.08 -2.31 25.58
C GLY A 54 44.94 -2.23 27.10
N GLY A 55 44.80 -3.37 27.79
CA GLY A 55 44.72 -3.39 29.24
C GLY A 55 43.36 -2.91 29.77
N LEU A 56 43.32 -1.78 30.48
CA LEU A 56 42.07 -1.23 31.01
C LEU A 56 41.79 0.11 30.32
N GLY A 57 40.54 0.34 29.94
CA GLY A 57 40.12 1.60 29.37
C GLY A 57 39.54 1.42 27.98
N ASN A 58 39.20 2.52 27.32
CA ASN A 58 38.72 2.46 25.94
C ASN A 58 39.89 2.84 25.02
N ASP A 59 40.51 1.83 24.43
CA ASP A 59 41.79 1.95 23.76
C ASP A 59 41.66 1.94 22.24
N SER A 60 42.68 2.46 21.57
CA SER A 60 42.79 2.36 20.11
C SER A 60 44.12 1.72 19.73
N LEU A 61 44.07 0.53 19.13
CA LEU A 61 45.23 -0.26 18.73
C LEU A 61 45.34 -0.24 17.20
N TYR A 62 46.55 -0.01 16.70
CA TYR A 62 46.86 0.03 15.26
C TYR A 62 48.04 -0.91 14.97
N GLY A 63 47.83 -2.04 14.30
CA GLY A 63 48.88 -3.00 13.93
C GLY A 63 49.81 -2.46 12.83
N TYR A 64 49.21 -1.84 11.81
CA TYR A 64 49.83 -1.34 10.58
C TYR A 64 50.20 -2.41 9.57
N ALA A 65 51.40 -3.00 9.63
CA ALA A 65 51.80 -3.97 8.63
C ALA A 65 52.56 -5.10 9.30
N GLY A 66 52.23 -6.34 8.98
CA GLY A 66 52.68 -7.47 9.77
C GLY A 66 51.53 -8.44 9.96
N ASN A 67 51.80 -9.56 10.60
CA ASN A 67 50.73 -10.44 11.06
C ASN A 67 50.61 -10.19 12.56
N ASP A 68 49.70 -9.31 12.93
CA ASP A 68 49.66 -8.69 14.25
C ASP A 68 48.67 -9.40 15.17
N LEU A 69 48.96 -9.39 16.47
CA LEU A 69 48.02 -9.81 17.51
C LEU A 69 47.59 -8.57 18.30
N LEU A 70 46.34 -8.18 18.15
CA LEU A 70 45.75 -7.03 18.84
C LEU A 70 44.73 -7.52 19.88
N GLN A 71 44.92 -7.12 21.13
CA GLN A 71 44.05 -7.46 22.25
C GLN A 71 43.55 -6.17 22.93
N GLY A 72 42.25 -5.90 22.87
CA GLY A 72 41.65 -4.70 23.51
C GLY A 72 41.65 -4.81 25.03
N ASP A 73 41.31 -6.00 25.55
CA ASP A 73 41.20 -6.34 26.97
C ASP A 73 39.90 -5.83 27.64
N GLU A 74 39.93 -4.91 28.60
CA GLU A 74 38.71 -4.40 29.26
C GLU A 74 38.36 -2.98 28.81
N GLY A 75 37.15 -2.80 28.30
CA GLY A 75 36.59 -1.51 27.92
C GLY A 75 36.08 -1.54 26.49
N ASN A 76 35.69 -0.39 25.94
CA ASN A 76 35.18 -0.32 24.57
C ASN A 76 36.31 0.11 23.63
N ASP A 77 36.89 -0.85 22.96
CA ASP A 77 38.14 -0.68 22.21
C ASP A 77 37.91 -0.51 20.71
N THR A 78 38.93 -0.03 20.03
CA THR A 78 38.97 0.08 18.57
C THR A 78 40.27 -0.48 18.05
N LEU A 79 40.22 -1.60 17.32
CA LEU A 79 41.39 -2.32 16.81
C LEU A 79 41.43 -2.23 15.28
N TYR A 80 42.58 -1.78 14.75
CA TYR A 80 42.89 -1.75 13.33
C TYR A 80 44.08 -2.67 13.07
N GLY A 81 43.86 -3.81 12.40
CA GLY A 81 44.91 -4.75 12.00
C GLY A 81 45.87 -4.10 11.02
N GLY A 82 45.37 -3.79 9.83
CA GLY A 82 46.15 -3.14 8.78
C GLY A 82 46.45 -4.11 7.66
N ALA A 83 47.72 -4.24 7.28
CA ALA A 83 48.14 -5.11 6.20
C ALA A 83 48.84 -6.36 6.73
N GLY A 84 48.35 -7.54 6.36
CA GLY A 84 48.88 -8.84 6.74
C GLY A 84 47.80 -9.66 7.44
N ASP A 85 48.13 -10.89 7.85
CA ASP A 85 47.11 -11.78 8.44
C ASP A 85 47.03 -11.52 9.95
N ASP A 86 46.05 -10.72 10.38
CA ASP A 86 45.97 -10.22 11.74
C ASP A 86 45.02 -11.06 12.62
N THR A 87 45.26 -11.06 13.93
CA THR A 87 44.37 -11.64 14.93
C THR A 87 43.89 -10.54 15.87
N LEU A 88 42.59 -10.28 15.86
CA LEU A 88 41.95 -9.24 16.67
C LEU A 88 41.08 -9.88 17.75
N VAL A 89 41.32 -9.48 18.99
CA VAL A 89 40.56 -9.88 20.19
C VAL A 89 40.06 -8.60 20.86
N GLY A 90 38.76 -8.32 20.79
CA GLY A 90 38.17 -7.16 21.47
C GLY A 90 38.37 -7.26 22.98
N GLY A 91 37.70 -8.23 23.60
CA GLY A 91 37.83 -8.50 25.03
C GLY A 91 36.48 -8.32 25.71
N LEU A 92 36.44 -7.68 26.88
CA LEU A 92 35.22 -7.32 27.58
C LEU A 92 34.80 -5.90 27.18
N GLY A 93 33.65 -5.73 26.53
CA GLY A 93 33.13 -4.40 26.25
C GLY A 93 32.26 -4.36 25.02
N ASN A 94 32.28 -3.25 24.29
CA ASN A 94 31.61 -3.15 23.00
C ASN A 94 32.62 -2.58 22.02
N ASP A 95 33.30 -3.46 21.30
CA ASP A 95 34.50 -3.13 20.55
C ASP A 95 34.22 -2.94 19.06
N TYR A 96 35.11 -2.23 18.39
CA TYR A 96 35.11 -2.03 16.95
C TYR A 96 36.37 -2.62 16.35
N LEU A 97 36.21 -3.58 15.43
CA LEU A 97 37.30 -4.38 14.90
C LEU A 97 37.39 -4.21 13.37
N TYR A 98 38.58 -3.87 12.90
CA TYR A 98 38.91 -3.62 11.50
C TYR A 98 40.15 -4.44 11.13
N GLY A 99 39.99 -5.58 10.46
CA GLY A 99 41.13 -6.37 9.97
C GLY A 99 41.91 -5.65 8.87
N GLU A 100 41.17 -5.01 7.94
CA GLU A 100 41.67 -4.29 6.78
C GLU A 100 42.14 -5.17 5.62
N ALA A 101 43.41 -5.56 5.49
CA ALA A 101 43.92 -6.23 4.30
C ALA A 101 44.71 -7.48 4.64
N GLY A 102 44.17 -8.68 4.37
CA GLY A 102 44.82 -9.90 4.85
C GLY A 102 43.90 -11.11 4.89
N ASN A 103 44.27 -12.10 5.68
CA ASN A 103 43.34 -13.13 6.15
C ASN A 103 43.17 -12.95 7.66
N ASP A 104 42.21 -12.13 8.04
CA ASP A 104 42.10 -11.69 9.42
C ASP A 104 41.22 -12.61 10.26
N VAL A 105 41.58 -12.78 11.54
CA VAL A 105 40.85 -13.61 12.50
C VAL A 105 40.35 -12.77 13.66
N TYR A 106 39.03 -12.71 13.81
CA TYR A 106 38.35 -12.05 14.91
C TYR A 106 37.95 -13.10 15.95
N ARG A 107 38.53 -13.06 17.15
CA ARG A 107 38.31 -14.08 18.18
C ARG A 107 37.33 -13.62 19.24
N PHE A 108 36.38 -14.49 19.59
CA PHE A 108 35.37 -14.19 20.61
C PHE A 108 35.18 -15.36 21.59
N ASP A 109 35.00 -15.01 22.87
CA ASP A 109 34.73 -15.94 23.97
C ASP A 109 33.35 -15.67 24.59
N ARG A 110 33.13 -15.83 25.91
CA ARG A 110 31.87 -15.45 26.59
C ARG A 110 32.06 -14.19 27.41
N GLY A 111 31.04 -13.33 27.46
CA GLY A 111 31.06 -12.09 28.24
C GLY A 111 31.75 -10.91 27.53
N TRP A 112 31.97 -11.03 26.23
CA TRP A 112 32.66 -10.06 25.39
C TRP A 112 31.80 -8.85 25.05
N GLY A 113 30.48 -8.94 25.25
CA GLY A 113 29.56 -7.83 25.04
C GLY A 113 29.12 -7.71 23.58
N GLN A 114 29.00 -6.48 23.08
CA GLN A 114 28.35 -6.20 21.78
C GLN A 114 29.31 -5.54 20.80
N ASP A 115 29.95 -6.36 20.00
CA ASP A 115 31.06 -5.95 19.16
C ASP A 115 30.66 -5.81 17.70
N THR A 116 31.38 -4.94 17.01
CA THR A 116 31.16 -4.64 15.60
C THR A 116 32.41 -4.92 14.80
N ILE A 117 32.26 -5.73 13.75
CA ILE A 117 33.29 -5.98 12.76
C ILE A 117 32.98 -5.17 11.51
N GLN A 118 33.98 -4.46 10.99
CA GLN A 118 33.93 -3.82 9.68
C GLN A 118 35.00 -4.42 8.77
N ASN A 119 34.63 -5.49 8.09
CA ASN A 119 35.55 -6.30 7.28
C ASN A 119 35.72 -5.76 5.85
N ASN A 120 36.09 -4.50 5.67
CA ASN A 120 36.26 -3.94 4.32
C ASN A 120 37.60 -4.33 3.67
N ASP A 121 37.74 -5.60 3.29
CA ASP A 121 38.94 -6.08 2.61
C ASP A 121 38.70 -6.33 1.10
N SER A 122 39.46 -5.63 0.26
CA SER A 122 39.43 -5.71 -1.20
C SER A 122 40.39 -6.74 -1.82
N ASN A 123 41.17 -7.44 -0.99
CA ASN A 123 42.15 -8.42 -1.42
C ASN A 123 41.48 -9.65 -2.05
N THR A 124 42.17 -10.27 -3.02
CA THR A 124 41.70 -11.49 -3.68
C THR A 124 42.12 -12.74 -2.92
N ASN A 125 41.26 -13.76 -2.84
CA ASN A 125 41.50 -15.03 -2.11
C ASN A 125 41.75 -14.86 -0.60
N LYS A 126 41.29 -13.75 -0.02
CA LYS A 126 41.22 -13.57 1.43
C LYS A 126 40.29 -14.60 2.07
N VAL A 127 40.56 -14.93 3.32
CA VAL A 127 39.74 -15.81 4.16
C VAL A 127 39.66 -15.20 5.55
N ASP A 128 38.86 -14.14 5.65
CA ASP A 128 38.57 -13.50 6.92
C ASP A 128 37.59 -14.34 7.73
N ALA A 129 37.83 -14.47 9.03
CA ALA A 129 37.07 -15.40 9.85
C ALA A 129 36.76 -14.89 11.26
N ILE A 130 35.58 -15.24 11.74
CA ILE A 130 35.32 -15.31 13.18
C ILE A 130 35.79 -16.66 13.71
N GLU A 131 36.48 -16.66 14.84
CA GLU A 131 36.83 -17.89 15.58
C GLU A 131 36.27 -17.82 17.00
N PHE A 132 35.38 -18.77 17.33
CA PHE A 132 34.84 -18.88 18.68
C PHE A 132 35.75 -19.75 19.56
N GLY A 133 35.97 -19.30 20.80
CA GLY A 133 36.74 -20.05 21.79
C GLY A 133 36.01 -21.25 22.38
N SER A 134 36.66 -21.92 23.34
CA SER A 134 36.20 -23.22 23.83
C SER A 134 34.84 -23.14 24.54
N GLY A 135 33.95 -24.09 24.23
CA GLY A 135 32.64 -24.19 24.86
C GLY A 135 31.54 -23.35 24.19
N ILE A 136 31.81 -22.73 23.04
CA ILE A 136 30.80 -22.16 22.14
C ILE A 136 30.76 -23.03 20.88
N SER A 137 29.61 -23.65 20.62
CA SER A 137 29.34 -24.43 19.40
C SER A 137 28.42 -23.67 18.46
N ALA A 138 28.30 -24.11 17.20
CA ALA A 138 27.37 -23.50 16.25
C ALA A 138 25.91 -23.49 16.76
N ASN A 139 25.53 -24.50 17.56
CA ASN A 139 24.19 -24.57 18.15
C ASN A 139 23.95 -23.53 19.25
N ASP A 140 25.00 -22.92 19.80
CA ASP A 140 24.89 -21.88 20.82
C ASP A 140 24.70 -20.49 20.20
N ILE A 141 24.86 -20.35 18.87
CA ILE A 141 24.73 -19.08 18.15
C ILE A 141 23.40 -19.03 17.39
N LEU A 142 22.73 -17.89 17.46
CA LEU A 142 21.63 -17.52 16.57
C LEU A 142 22.16 -16.53 15.54
N LEU A 143 21.99 -16.84 14.25
CA LEU A 143 22.33 -15.95 13.16
C LEU A 143 21.05 -15.24 12.71
N ASN A 144 21.11 -13.93 12.57
CA ASN A 144 20.03 -13.11 12.03
C ASN A 144 20.59 -12.13 10.99
N ARG A 145 19.77 -11.79 10.00
CA ARG A 145 20.06 -10.70 9.05
C ARG A 145 19.30 -9.45 9.49
N ASP A 146 20.03 -8.37 9.75
CA ASP A 146 19.44 -7.05 9.99
C ASP A 146 19.81 -6.12 8.84
N SER A 147 18.92 -5.99 7.85
CA SER A 147 19.22 -5.33 6.58
C SER A 147 20.43 -5.97 5.90
N ASP A 148 21.52 -5.23 5.66
CA ASP A 148 22.76 -5.79 5.11
C ASP A 148 23.72 -6.34 6.18
N ASN A 149 23.41 -6.24 7.47
CA ASN A 149 24.29 -6.70 8.54
C ASN A 149 24.03 -8.18 8.87
N LEU A 150 25.09 -8.91 9.17
CA LEU A 150 25.00 -10.22 9.83
C LEU A 150 25.12 -10.02 11.33
N VAL A 151 24.16 -10.53 12.08
CA VAL A 151 24.12 -10.47 13.54
C VAL A 151 24.22 -11.87 14.11
N LEU A 152 25.25 -12.12 14.92
CA LEU A 152 25.44 -13.38 15.64
C LEU A 152 25.15 -13.13 17.12
N THR A 153 24.13 -13.77 17.67
CA THR A 153 23.78 -13.65 19.10
C THR A 153 24.08 -14.95 19.83
N LEU A 154 24.79 -14.86 20.96
CA LEU A 154 25.02 -16.03 21.81
C LEU A 154 23.77 -16.31 22.65
N LYS A 155 23.22 -17.52 22.55
CA LYS A 155 22.01 -17.93 23.28
C LYS A 155 22.21 -17.80 24.80
N ASN A 156 21.18 -17.31 25.48
CA ASN A 156 21.19 -17.06 26.93
C ASN A 156 22.29 -16.09 27.41
N SER A 157 22.78 -15.23 26.52
CA SER A 157 23.71 -14.15 26.82
C SER A 157 23.20 -12.83 26.22
N THR A 158 23.80 -11.72 26.65
CA THR A 158 23.68 -10.41 25.97
C THR A 158 24.72 -10.23 24.88
N ASP A 159 25.65 -11.18 24.74
CA ASP A 159 26.76 -11.07 23.80
C ASP A 159 26.30 -11.17 22.34
N ARG A 160 26.85 -10.31 21.46
CA ARG A 160 26.46 -10.21 20.05
C ARG A 160 27.57 -9.66 19.15
N ILE A 161 27.81 -10.28 17.99
CA ILE A 161 28.69 -9.75 16.92
C ILE A 161 27.73 -9.11 15.91
N THR A 162 28.04 -7.89 15.49
CA THR A 162 27.50 -7.32 14.25
C THR A 162 28.60 -7.25 13.20
N VAL A 163 28.45 -7.97 12.10
CA VAL A 163 29.31 -7.83 10.92
C VAL A 163 28.63 -6.87 9.96
N SER A 164 29.20 -5.66 9.86
CA SER A 164 28.59 -4.57 9.11
C SER A 164 28.62 -4.85 7.60
N SER A 165 27.48 -4.65 6.94
CA SER A 165 27.34 -4.79 5.48
C SER A 165 27.67 -6.19 4.92
N TYR A 166 27.65 -7.24 5.74
CA TYR A 166 27.95 -8.61 5.34
C TYR A 166 27.19 -9.05 4.07
N PHE A 167 25.89 -8.76 3.99
CA PHE A 167 25.01 -9.15 2.89
C PHE A 167 24.97 -8.16 1.74
N ASN A 168 25.76 -7.08 1.78
CA ASN A 168 25.77 -6.10 0.70
C ASN A 168 26.12 -6.76 -0.64
N GLN A 169 25.29 -6.51 -1.66
CA GLN A 169 25.32 -7.20 -2.96
C GLN A 169 25.27 -8.73 -2.79
N ASP A 170 24.29 -9.23 -2.02
CA ASP A 170 24.11 -10.65 -1.72
C ASP A 170 25.38 -11.34 -1.21
N ALA A 171 26.10 -10.67 -0.30
CA ALA A 171 27.37 -11.14 0.24
C ALA A 171 28.42 -11.45 -0.84
N THR A 172 28.44 -10.71 -1.95
CA THR A 172 29.56 -10.74 -2.91
C THR A 172 30.50 -9.54 -2.75
N SER A 173 30.12 -8.54 -1.94
CA SER A 173 30.96 -7.38 -1.65
C SER A 173 32.18 -7.73 -0.77
N ASN A 174 33.05 -6.74 -0.58
CA ASN A 174 34.26 -6.86 0.22
C ASN A 174 33.99 -7.00 1.73
N TYR A 175 32.79 -6.65 2.21
CA TYR A 175 32.44 -6.56 3.63
C TYR A 175 32.11 -7.90 4.31
N ARG A 176 31.92 -8.97 3.52
CA ARG A 176 31.61 -10.28 4.07
C ARG A 176 32.83 -10.88 4.78
N LEU A 177 32.58 -11.76 5.73
CA LEU A 177 33.57 -12.74 6.21
C LEU A 177 33.38 -14.05 5.44
N GLU A 178 34.47 -14.74 5.14
CA GLU A 178 34.44 -16.02 4.44
C GLU A 178 34.00 -17.17 5.35
N GLU A 179 34.40 -17.13 6.63
CA GLU A 179 34.22 -18.28 7.53
C GLU A 179 33.81 -17.87 8.96
N ILE A 180 32.98 -18.70 9.59
CA ILE A 180 32.77 -18.71 11.04
C ILE A 180 33.22 -20.09 11.55
N ARG A 181 34.27 -20.10 12.37
CA ARG A 181 34.99 -21.29 12.81
C ARG A 181 34.69 -21.63 14.26
N PHE A 182 34.51 -22.91 14.55
CA PHE A 182 34.27 -23.45 15.89
C PHE A 182 35.36 -24.45 16.28
N VAL A 183 35.60 -24.60 17.60
CA VAL A 183 36.68 -25.44 18.14
C VAL A 183 36.54 -26.93 17.80
N ASP A 184 35.32 -27.40 17.52
CA ASP A 184 35.06 -28.78 17.09
C ASP A 184 35.41 -29.04 15.61
N GLY A 185 35.90 -28.03 14.90
CA GLY A 185 36.26 -28.07 13.49
C GLY A 185 35.09 -27.79 12.54
N GLN A 186 33.89 -27.50 13.06
CA GLN A 186 32.80 -27.00 12.23
C GLN A 186 33.14 -25.61 11.68
N VAL A 187 32.85 -25.41 10.39
CA VAL A 187 33.00 -24.12 9.70
C VAL A 187 31.68 -23.80 9.01
N LEU A 188 31.13 -22.61 9.27
CA LEU A 188 30.03 -22.05 8.47
C LEU A 188 30.66 -21.17 7.39
N ASN A 189 30.46 -21.54 6.14
CA ASN A 189 30.81 -20.70 5.00
C ASN A 189 29.64 -19.75 4.65
N ILE A 190 29.85 -18.90 3.65
CA ILE A 190 28.85 -17.91 3.21
C ILE A 190 27.51 -18.58 2.87
N ASP A 191 27.51 -19.69 2.12
CA ASP A 191 26.27 -20.39 1.74
C ASP A 191 25.51 -20.93 2.96
N ALA A 192 26.24 -21.49 3.94
CA ALA A 192 25.65 -21.95 5.19
C ALA A 192 25.09 -20.78 6.02
N VAL A 193 25.79 -19.65 6.06
CA VAL A 193 25.31 -18.43 6.73
C VAL A 193 24.03 -17.93 6.08
N LYS A 194 24.00 -17.80 4.74
CA LYS A 194 22.81 -17.40 3.97
C LYS A 194 21.61 -18.29 4.28
N ALA A 195 21.80 -19.61 4.21
CA ALA A 195 20.72 -20.57 4.48
C ALA A 195 20.22 -20.51 5.93
N LEU A 196 21.11 -20.23 6.90
CA LEU A 196 20.72 -20.13 8.31
C LEU A 196 19.90 -18.87 8.61
N VAL A 197 20.19 -17.73 7.97
CA VAL A 197 19.46 -16.47 8.21
C VAL A 197 18.12 -16.39 7.46
N GLN A 198 17.88 -17.26 6.48
CA GLN A 198 16.59 -17.37 5.77
C GLN A 198 15.59 -18.31 6.48
N LYS A 199 15.98 -18.93 7.59
CA LYS A 199 15.15 -19.91 8.27
C LYS A 199 14.20 -19.24 9.26
N GLY A 200 12.91 -19.28 8.97
CA GLY A 200 11.84 -18.87 9.88
C GLY A 200 11.83 -19.64 11.20
N THR A 201 11.22 -19.01 12.20
CA THR A 201 11.11 -19.47 13.57
C THR A 201 9.65 -19.49 14.02
N THR A 202 9.40 -19.52 15.33
CA THR A 202 8.05 -19.41 15.89
C THR A 202 7.72 -17.98 16.33
N GLU A 203 8.69 -17.08 16.25
CA GLU A 203 8.56 -15.66 16.59
C GLU A 203 8.39 -14.85 15.31
N SER A 204 8.07 -13.56 15.42
CA SER A 204 8.07 -12.65 14.28
C SER A 204 9.47 -12.46 13.69
N ASP A 205 9.64 -12.91 12.47
CA ASP A 205 10.88 -12.90 11.72
C ASP A 205 10.88 -11.88 10.58
N ARG A 206 12.09 -11.50 10.16
CA ARG A 206 12.31 -10.72 8.96
C ARG A 206 13.27 -11.47 8.06
N LEU A 207 12.74 -12.07 7.00
CA LEU A 207 13.46 -12.96 6.12
C LEU A 207 13.68 -12.31 4.76
N TYR A 208 14.83 -12.60 4.16
CA TYR A 208 15.27 -11.96 2.93
C TYR A 208 15.82 -12.98 1.95
N GLY A 209 15.33 -12.93 0.72
CA GLY A 209 15.89 -13.57 -0.45
C GLY A 209 17.17 -12.90 -0.91
N TYR A 210 17.59 -13.30 -2.09
CA TYR A 210 18.74 -12.85 -2.84
C TYR A 210 18.31 -12.61 -4.29
N ALA A 211 19.27 -12.39 -5.21
CA ALA A 211 18.98 -12.12 -6.62
C ALA A 211 18.65 -13.38 -7.46
N VAL A 212 18.28 -14.49 -6.82
CA VAL A 212 17.95 -15.77 -7.47
C VAL A 212 16.59 -16.24 -6.97
N ALA A 213 16.00 -17.25 -7.61
CA ALA A 213 14.80 -17.88 -7.08
C ALA A 213 15.04 -18.45 -5.68
N ASP A 214 14.33 -17.90 -4.70
CA ASP A 214 14.39 -18.26 -3.29
C ASP A 214 13.11 -18.98 -2.83
N THR A 215 13.20 -19.66 -1.69
CA THR A 215 12.05 -20.22 -1.00
C THR A 215 12.13 -19.86 0.46
N LEU A 216 11.20 -19.02 0.91
CA LEU A 216 11.13 -18.52 2.27
C LEU A 216 9.84 -19.00 2.93
N SER A 217 9.94 -19.34 4.22
CA SER A 217 8.83 -19.78 5.07
C SER A 217 8.97 -19.05 6.42
N GLY A 218 7.94 -18.30 6.79
CA GLY A 218 7.90 -17.44 7.98
C GLY A 218 7.77 -18.24 9.27
N GLY A 219 6.75 -19.08 9.35
CA GLY A 219 6.54 -20.00 10.47
C GLY A 219 5.25 -19.74 11.24
N LEU A 220 5.33 -19.36 12.51
CA LEU A 220 4.14 -19.09 13.34
C LEU A 220 3.99 -17.61 13.75
N GLY A 221 5.01 -16.80 13.43
CA GLY A 221 5.10 -15.40 13.84
C GLY A 221 4.27 -14.49 12.95
N ASN A 222 4.26 -13.19 13.25
CA ASN A 222 3.86 -12.21 12.22
C ASN A 222 5.13 -11.81 11.47
N ASP A 223 5.33 -12.35 10.29
CA ASP A 223 6.60 -12.36 9.60
C ASP A 223 6.63 -11.35 8.45
N SER A 224 7.84 -10.90 8.10
CA SER A 224 8.07 -10.05 6.94
C SER A 224 9.05 -10.73 6.00
N LEU A 225 8.56 -11.16 4.84
CA LEU A 225 9.33 -11.89 3.82
C LEU A 225 9.58 -10.99 2.62
N TYR A 226 10.83 -10.94 2.16
CA TYR A 226 11.27 -10.16 0.99
C TYR A 226 11.94 -11.09 -0.01
N GLY A 227 11.35 -11.36 -1.18
CA GLY A 227 11.94 -12.19 -2.23
C GLY A 227 13.10 -11.51 -2.96
N TYR A 228 12.93 -10.22 -3.26
CA TYR A 228 13.84 -9.37 -4.04
C TYR A 228 13.82 -9.61 -5.54
N ALA A 229 14.71 -10.43 -6.08
CA ALA A 229 14.78 -10.64 -7.52
C ALA A 229 14.94 -12.12 -7.80
N GLY A 230 14.20 -12.66 -8.74
CA GLY A 230 14.08 -14.11 -8.88
C GLY A 230 12.62 -14.48 -9.04
N ASN A 231 12.35 -15.76 -9.21
CA ASN A 231 10.99 -16.26 -9.19
C ASN A 231 10.82 -16.97 -7.85
N ASP A 232 10.32 -16.26 -6.87
CA ASP A 232 10.39 -16.63 -5.46
C ASP A 232 9.13 -17.35 -4.99
N LEU A 233 9.31 -18.26 -4.04
CA LEU A 233 8.20 -18.86 -3.29
C LEU A 233 8.22 -18.33 -1.86
N LEU A 234 7.24 -17.50 -1.52
CA LEU A 234 7.09 -16.90 -0.20
C LEU A 234 5.90 -17.51 0.51
N GLN A 235 6.14 -18.09 1.69
CA GLN A 235 5.12 -18.69 2.55
C GLN A 235 5.11 -17.98 3.91
N GLY A 236 4.04 -17.28 4.26
CA GLY A 236 3.88 -16.66 5.58
C GLY A 236 3.69 -17.73 6.68
N ASP A 237 2.87 -18.73 6.37
CA ASP A 237 2.48 -19.87 7.23
C ASP A 237 1.38 -19.52 8.24
N GLU A 238 1.59 -19.48 9.56
CA GLU A 238 0.59 -18.98 10.51
C GLU A 238 1.01 -17.59 11.00
N GLY A 239 0.10 -16.63 11.05
CA GLY A 239 0.45 -15.27 11.47
C GLY A 239 -0.29 -14.21 10.68
N ASN A 240 -0.11 -12.93 11.02
CA ASN A 240 -0.47 -11.84 10.11
C ASN A 240 0.81 -11.38 9.43
N ASP A 241 1.06 -11.92 8.25
CA ASP A 241 2.34 -11.80 7.56
C ASP A 241 2.34 -10.68 6.52
N THR A 242 3.53 -10.26 6.12
CA THR A 242 3.73 -9.32 5.04
C THR A 242 4.75 -9.88 4.05
N LEU A 243 4.30 -10.16 2.83
CA LEU A 243 5.11 -10.79 1.79
C LEU A 243 5.32 -9.81 0.63
N TYR A 244 6.58 -9.58 0.27
CA TYR A 244 7.02 -8.79 -0.88
C TYR A 244 7.75 -9.72 -1.86
N GLY A 245 7.14 -10.02 -3.00
CA GLY A 245 7.75 -10.81 -4.08
C GLY A 245 8.98 -10.11 -4.63
N GLY A 246 8.75 -8.97 -5.30
CA GLY A 246 9.82 -8.15 -5.84
C GLY A 246 9.83 -8.22 -7.36
N ALA A 247 10.97 -8.53 -7.94
CA ALA A 247 11.12 -8.61 -9.39
C ALA A 247 11.22 -10.07 -9.85
N GLY A 248 10.33 -10.47 -10.74
CA GLY A 248 10.25 -11.81 -11.33
C GLY A 248 8.88 -12.42 -11.09
N ASP A 249 8.68 -13.66 -11.52
CA ASP A 249 7.35 -14.29 -11.43
C ASP A 249 7.23 -15.01 -10.07
N ASP A 250 6.62 -14.35 -9.10
CA ASP A 250 6.61 -14.81 -7.72
C ASP A 250 5.35 -15.60 -7.35
N THR A 251 5.47 -16.43 -6.32
CA THR A 251 4.36 -17.17 -5.74
C THR A 251 4.26 -16.84 -4.25
N LEU A 252 3.19 -16.16 -3.87
CA LEU A 252 2.93 -15.71 -2.50
C LEU A 252 1.80 -16.54 -1.89
N VAL A 253 2.07 -17.14 -0.74
CA VAL A 253 1.12 -17.89 0.09
C VAL A 253 1.11 -17.23 1.45
N GLY A 254 0.08 -16.44 1.78
CA GLY A 254 -0.06 -15.83 3.10
C GLY A 254 -0.11 -16.90 4.19
N GLY A 255 -1.11 -17.78 4.09
CA GLY A 255 -1.27 -18.90 5.01
C GLY A 255 -2.48 -18.67 5.90
N LEU A 256 -2.42 -18.99 7.19
CA LEU A 256 -3.48 -18.72 8.15
C LEU A 256 -3.27 -17.34 8.78
N GLY A 257 -4.21 -16.42 8.63
CA GLY A 257 -4.24 -15.19 9.41
C GLY A 257 -4.81 -14.01 8.65
N ASN A 258 -4.19 -12.84 8.72
CA ASN A 258 -4.64 -11.69 7.91
C ASN A 258 -3.40 -11.03 7.32
N ASP A 259 -3.12 -11.39 6.08
CA ASP A 259 -1.83 -11.15 5.46
C ASP A 259 -1.88 -9.98 4.48
N TYR A 260 -0.72 -9.37 4.26
CA TYR A 260 -0.51 -8.37 3.23
C TYR A 260 0.44 -8.92 2.16
N LEU A 261 -0.06 -9.00 0.93
CA LEU A 261 0.66 -9.62 -0.19
C LEU A 261 0.94 -8.60 -1.29
N TYR A 262 2.22 -8.48 -1.66
CA TYR A 262 2.74 -7.57 -2.67
C TYR A 262 3.57 -8.38 -3.67
N GLY A 263 3.01 -8.72 -4.84
CA GLY A 263 3.78 -9.39 -5.91
C GLY A 263 4.86 -8.48 -6.49
N GLU A 264 4.54 -7.20 -6.66
CA GLU A 264 5.38 -6.16 -7.25
C GLU A 264 5.55 -6.26 -8.76
N ALA A 265 6.62 -6.82 -9.32
CA ALA A 265 6.90 -6.74 -10.77
C ALA A 265 7.10 -8.13 -11.37
N GLY A 266 6.17 -8.58 -12.21
CA GLY A 266 6.27 -9.88 -12.86
C GLY A 266 4.91 -10.46 -13.20
N ASN A 267 4.82 -11.79 -13.30
CA ASN A 267 3.54 -12.50 -13.34
C ASN A 267 3.34 -13.23 -12.02
N ASP A 268 2.71 -12.58 -11.06
CA ASP A 268 2.65 -13.07 -9.69
C ASP A 268 1.44 -13.96 -9.44
N VAL A 269 1.61 -14.96 -8.58
CA VAL A 269 0.55 -15.88 -8.16
C VAL A 269 0.34 -15.77 -6.66
N TYR A 270 -0.86 -15.33 -6.27
CA TYR A 270 -1.33 -15.32 -4.88
C TYR A 270 -2.18 -16.57 -4.63
N ARG A 271 -1.65 -17.53 -3.87
CA ARG A 271 -2.32 -18.83 -3.66
C ARG A 271 -3.00 -18.91 -2.31
N PHE A 272 -4.25 -19.37 -2.31
CA PHE A 272 -5.08 -19.49 -1.13
C PHE A 272 -5.62 -20.91 -0.94
N ASP A 273 -5.37 -21.46 0.25
CA ASP A 273 -5.97 -22.69 0.77
C ASP A 273 -6.87 -22.37 1.97
N ARG A 274 -7.91 -23.18 2.22
CA ARG A 274 -8.96 -22.88 3.21
C ARG A 274 -8.43 -22.49 4.59
N GLY A 275 -9.11 -21.51 5.20
CA GLY A 275 -8.73 -20.96 6.50
C GLY A 275 -7.78 -19.78 6.40
N TRP A 276 -7.63 -19.20 5.19
CA TRP A 276 -6.67 -18.14 4.94
C TRP A 276 -6.92 -16.87 5.77
N GLY A 277 -8.17 -16.62 6.18
CA GLY A 277 -8.54 -15.46 6.98
C GLY A 277 -8.79 -14.21 6.12
N GLN A 278 -8.38 -13.02 6.55
CA GLN A 278 -8.76 -11.75 5.89
C GLN A 278 -7.57 -11.03 5.25
N ASP A 279 -7.20 -11.48 4.06
CA ASP A 279 -5.97 -11.04 3.40
C ASP A 279 -6.19 -9.86 2.46
N THR A 280 -5.12 -9.08 2.27
CA THR A 280 -5.09 -7.92 1.39
C THR A 280 -3.99 -8.10 0.35
N ILE A 281 -4.37 -7.99 -0.93
CA ILE A 281 -3.45 -7.98 -2.06
C ILE A 281 -3.30 -6.54 -2.55
N GLN A 282 -2.06 -6.07 -2.64
CA GLN A 282 -1.70 -4.80 -3.28
C GLN A 282 -0.95 -5.06 -4.59
N ASN A 283 -1.70 -5.26 -5.67
CA ASN A 283 -1.15 -5.64 -6.96
C ASN A 283 -0.70 -4.44 -7.82
N ASN A 284 0.02 -3.46 -7.26
CA ASN A 284 0.43 -2.28 -8.04
C ASN A 284 1.63 -2.59 -8.96
N ASP A 285 1.37 -3.35 -10.03
CA ASP A 285 2.40 -3.70 -11.02
C ASP A 285 2.22 -2.89 -12.32
N SER A 286 3.30 -2.21 -12.73
CA SER A 286 3.39 -1.42 -13.95
C SER A 286 4.12 -2.12 -15.09
N SER A 287 4.53 -3.38 -14.90
CA SER A 287 5.21 -4.19 -15.88
C SER A 287 4.31 -4.48 -17.09
N THR A 288 4.93 -4.74 -18.24
CA THR A 288 4.21 -4.98 -19.50
C THR A 288 3.90 -6.46 -19.69
N ASN A 289 2.69 -6.80 -20.16
CA ASN A 289 2.22 -8.17 -20.39
C ASN A 289 2.19 -9.07 -19.13
N LYS A 290 2.12 -8.45 -17.95
CA LYS A 290 1.84 -9.16 -16.70
C LYS A 290 0.53 -9.92 -16.75
N VAL A 291 0.52 -11.02 -16.02
CA VAL A 291 -0.65 -11.87 -15.80
C VAL A 291 -0.65 -12.31 -14.35
N ASP A 292 -0.99 -11.36 -13.48
CA ASP A 292 -1.10 -11.60 -12.05
C ASP A 292 -2.39 -12.36 -11.76
N ALA A 293 -2.32 -13.34 -10.84
CA ALA A 293 -3.45 -14.21 -10.59
C ALA A 293 -3.64 -14.60 -9.13
N ILE A 294 -4.90 -14.73 -8.73
CA ILE A 294 -5.27 -15.53 -7.57
C ILE A 294 -5.40 -16.99 -8.01
N GLU A 295 -4.81 -17.91 -7.25
CA GLU A 295 -4.98 -19.36 -7.44
C GLU A 295 -5.61 -19.98 -6.18
N PHE A 296 -6.82 -20.53 -6.32
CA PHE A 296 -7.45 -21.27 -5.23
C PHE A 296 -7.04 -22.74 -5.25
N GLY A 297 -6.62 -23.24 -4.09
CA GLY A 297 -6.23 -24.62 -3.88
C GLY A 297 -7.40 -25.61 -3.83
N THR A 298 -7.09 -26.86 -3.49
CA THR A 298 -8.05 -27.97 -3.63
C THR A 298 -9.28 -27.80 -2.74
N GLY A 299 -10.44 -28.15 -3.29
CA GLY A 299 -11.70 -28.13 -2.57
C GLY A 299 -12.38 -26.76 -2.50
N ILE A 300 -11.76 -25.67 -2.96
CA ILE A 300 -12.42 -24.37 -3.15
C ILE A 300 -12.88 -24.31 -4.61
N ARG A 301 -14.18 -24.16 -4.84
CA ARG A 301 -14.75 -24.11 -6.19
C ARG A 301 -15.22 -22.70 -6.51
N ALA A 302 -15.34 -22.40 -7.80
CA ALA A 302 -15.84 -21.11 -8.29
C ALA A 302 -17.19 -20.75 -7.67
N GLU A 303 -18.11 -21.72 -7.53
CA GLU A 303 -19.40 -21.49 -6.89
C GLU A 303 -19.34 -21.25 -5.37
N ASP A 304 -18.21 -21.53 -4.72
CA ASP A 304 -18.02 -21.30 -3.29
C ASP A 304 -17.54 -19.87 -2.98
N ILE A 305 -17.14 -19.09 -4.00
CA ILE A 305 -16.69 -17.70 -3.86
C ILE A 305 -17.81 -16.72 -4.23
N ILE A 306 -18.01 -15.70 -3.40
CA ILE A 306 -18.87 -14.55 -3.67
C ILE A 306 -17.96 -13.36 -3.98
N LEU A 307 -18.21 -12.69 -5.10
CA LEU A 307 -17.52 -11.44 -5.44
C LEU A 307 -18.40 -10.24 -5.10
N SER A 308 -17.81 -9.20 -4.53
CA SER A 308 -18.46 -7.91 -4.34
C SER A 308 -17.46 -6.77 -4.54
N ARG A 309 -17.96 -5.55 -4.75
CA ARG A 309 -17.15 -4.34 -4.89
C ARG A 309 -17.38 -3.43 -3.68
N ASN A 310 -16.30 -2.85 -3.18
CA ASN A 310 -16.37 -1.77 -2.20
C ASN A 310 -15.51 -0.60 -2.68
N SER A 311 -16.15 0.46 -3.18
CA SER A 311 -15.43 1.52 -3.90
C SER A 311 -14.62 0.93 -5.06
N ASP A 312 -13.30 1.08 -5.11
CA ASP A 312 -12.47 0.47 -6.15
C ASP A 312 -11.88 -0.89 -5.77
N ASP A 313 -12.16 -1.39 -4.57
CA ASP A 313 -11.63 -2.68 -4.11
C ASP A 313 -12.52 -3.83 -4.59
N LEU A 314 -11.88 -4.91 -5.06
CA LEU A 314 -12.52 -6.19 -5.30
C LEU A 314 -12.46 -7.03 -4.02
N ILE A 315 -13.61 -7.55 -3.60
CA ILE A 315 -13.73 -8.42 -2.44
C ILE A 315 -14.13 -9.82 -2.89
N LEU A 316 -13.37 -10.83 -2.48
CA LEU A 316 -13.70 -12.24 -2.66
C LEU A 316 -13.99 -12.85 -1.28
N LEU A 317 -15.20 -13.36 -1.07
CA LEU A 317 -15.63 -13.99 0.19
C LEU A 317 -15.90 -15.48 -0.01
N LEU A 318 -15.34 -16.34 0.84
CA LEU A 318 -15.67 -17.76 0.85
C LEU A 318 -17.01 -18.02 1.57
N LYS A 319 -17.95 -18.66 0.88
CA LYS A 319 -19.28 -18.98 1.44
C LYS A 319 -19.18 -19.78 2.73
N GLY A 320 -19.87 -19.30 3.77
CA GLY A 320 -19.94 -19.97 5.07
C GLY A 320 -18.66 -19.85 5.91
N SER A 321 -17.72 -18.98 5.52
CA SER A 321 -16.50 -18.65 6.25
C SER A 321 -16.41 -17.13 6.49
N THR A 322 -15.48 -16.72 7.35
CA THR A 322 -15.01 -15.33 7.46
C THR A 322 -13.88 -15.03 6.49
N ASP A 323 -13.36 -16.05 5.78
CA ASP A 323 -12.25 -15.90 4.86
C ASP A 323 -12.59 -14.94 3.72
N ARG A 324 -11.80 -13.87 3.59
CA ARG A 324 -12.01 -12.76 2.66
C ARG A 324 -10.68 -12.33 2.05
N ILE A 325 -10.65 -12.13 0.74
CA ILE A 325 -9.53 -11.49 0.05
C ILE A 325 -10.00 -10.09 -0.40
N THR A 326 -9.23 -9.07 -0.06
CA THR A 326 -9.39 -7.71 -0.57
C THR A 326 -8.29 -7.44 -1.58
N VAL A 327 -8.65 -7.20 -2.85
CA VAL A 327 -7.71 -6.73 -3.86
C VAL A 327 -7.86 -5.22 -3.99
N SER A 328 -6.89 -4.49 -3.45
CA SER A 328 -6.97 -3.04 -3.34
C SER A 328 -6.94 -2.35 -4.70
N SER A 329 -7.85 -1.39 -4.91
CA SER A 329 -7.94 -0.57 -6.13
C SER A 329 -8.10 -1.36 -7.44
N TYR A 330 -8.58 -2.61 -7.37
CA TYR A 330 -8.80 -3.47 -8.54
C TYR A 330 -9.61 -2.79 -9.65
N PHE A 331 -10.68 -2.08 -9.31
CA PHE A 331 -11.56 -1.39 -10.26
C PHE A 331 -11.11 0.02 -10.63
N SER A 332 -9.93 0.47 -10.17
CA SER A 332 -9.42 1.78 -10.53
C SER A 332 -9.34 1.93 -12.06
N GLN A 333 -9.88 3.04 -12.56
CA GLN A 333 -10.02 3.30 -14.00
C GLN A 333 -10.75 2.16 -14.72
N ASP A 334 -11.85 1.69 -14.14
CA ASP A 334 -12.67 0.60 -14.69
C ASP A 334 -11.88 -0.71 -14.90
N ALA A 335 -11.04 -1.06 -13.92
CA ALA A 335 -10.13 -2.21 -13.98
C ALA A 335 -9.20 -2.21 -15.21
N THR A 336 -8.79 -1.02 -15.67
CA THR A 336 -7.70 -0.85 -16.65
C THR A 336 -6.40 -0.38 -16.02
N GLY A 337 -6.45 0.04 -14.75
CA GLY A 337 -5.29 0.46 -13.97
C GLY A 337 -4.32 -0.69 -13.64
N ASN A 338 -3.18 -0.31 -13.05
CA ASN A 338 -2.10 -1.24 -12.70
C ASN A 338 -2.46 -2.17 -11.54
N SER A 339 -3.37 -1.77 -10.65
CA SER A 339 -3.74 -2.52 -9.43
C SER A 339 -4.64 -3.74 -9.66
N ARG A 340 -5.13 -3.96 -10.89
CA ARG A 340 -5.97 -5.11 -11.20
C ARG A 340 -5.14 -6.39 -11.20
N LEU A 341 -5.79 -7.51 -10.87
CA LEU A 341 -5.31 -8.85 -11.23
C LEU A 341 -5.88 -9.23 -12.60
N GLU A 342 -5.14 -9.98 -13.40
CA GLU A 342 -5.63 -10.43 -14.70
C GLU A 342 -6.60 -11.60 -14.58
N GLU A 343 -6.38 -12.51 -13.62
CA GLU A 343 -7.12 -13.77 -13.55
C GLU A 343 -7.39 -14.26 -12.11
N VAL A 344 -8.51 -14.97 -11.93
CA VAL A 344 -8.76 -15.84 -10.76
C VAL A 344 -8.90 -17.27 -11.26
N ARG A 345 -8.06 -18.16 -10.77
CA ARG A 345 -7.90 -19.54 -11.26
C ARG A 345 -8.32 -20.55 -10.20
N PHE A 346 -8.98 -21.62 -10.65
CA PHE A 346 -9.42 -22.74 -9.82
C PHE A 346 -8.85 -24.07 -10.32
N VAL A 347 -8.62 -25.02 -9.41
CA VAL A 347 -8.02 -26.35 -9.72
C VAL A 347 -8.74 -27.12 -10.83
N ASN A 348 -10.05 -26.92 -11.03
CA ASN A 348 -10.82 -27.59 -12.08
C ASN A 348 -10.59 -27.01 -13.50
N GLY A 349 -9.73 -25.99 -13.64
CA GLY A 349 -9.46 -25.28 -14.89
C GLY A 349 -10.44 -24.15 -15.20
N THR A 350 -11.36 -23.82 -14.27
CA THR A 350 -12.17 -22.61 -14.37
C THR A 350 -11.27 -21.40 -14.12
N THR A 351 -11.37 -20.41 -15.00
CA THR A 351 -10.70 -19.11 -14.85
C THR A 351 -11.72 -18.01 -15.01
N TRP A 352 -11.65 -17.00 -14.14
CA TRP A 352 -12.34 -15.73 -14.31
C TRP A 352 -11.32 -14.69 -14.76
N ASN A 353 -11.52 -14.14 -15.95
CA ASN A 353 -10.82 -12.94 -16.40
C ASN A 353 -11.52 -11.68 -15.90
N ILE A 354 -10.94 -10.51 -16.19
CA ILE A 354 -11.47 -9.20 -15.77
C ILE A 354 -12.96 -9.02 -16.12
N GLU A 355 -13.36 -9.34 -17.36
CA GLU A 355 -14.75 -9.21 -17.81
C GLU A 355 -15.70 -10.13 -17.05
N GLN A 356 -15.29 -11.38 -16.79
CA GLN A 356 -16.07 -12.31 -15.99
C GLN A 356 -16.18 -11.85 -14.53
N ILE A 357 -15.11 -11.28 -13.96
CA ILE A 357 -15.11 -10.69 -12.62
C ILE A 357 -16.10 -9.52 -12.57
N LYS A 358 -16.07 -8.62 -13.56
CA LYS A 358 -17.04 -7.51 -13.67
C LYS A 358 -18.49 -8.02 -13.67
N ILE A 359 -18.80 -9.03 -14.49
CA ILE A 359 -20.14 -9.63 -14.55
C ILE A 359 -20.54 -10.27 -13.21
N LEU A 360 -19.62 -10.96 -12.54
CA LEU A 360 -19.90 -11.63 -11.26
C LEU A 360 -20.06 -10.64 -10.09
N VAL A 361 -19.42 -9.46 -10.18
CA VAL A 361 -19.46 -8.39 -9.19
C VAL A 361 -20.63 -7.44 -9.39
N GLN A 362 -21.07 -7.24 -10.63
CA GLN A 362 -22.25 -6.46 -10.96
C GLN A 362 -23.50 -7.22 -10.47
N GLN A 363 -23.77 -7.08 -9.18
CA GLN A 363 -24.90 -7.69 -8.52
C GLN A 363 -26.18 -6.95 -8.92
N GLN A 364 -27.27 -7.70 -9.02
CA GLN A 364 -28.60 -7.10 -8.89
C GLN A 364 -28.81 -6.80 -7.42
N GLY A 365 -29.49 -5.70 -7.12
CA GLY A 365 -29.81 -5.32 -5.77
C GLY A 365 -30.73 -6.34 -5.07
N THR A 366 -30.75 -6.25 -3.75
CA THR A 366 -31.29 -7.26 -2.85
C THR A 366 -32.56 -6.74 -2.18
N ALA A 367 -32.79 -7.12 -0.92
CA ALA A 367 -33.88 -6.58 -0.11
C ALA A 367 -33.38 -5.61 0.98
N GLY A 368 -32.08 -5.32 0.98
CA GLY A 368 -31.43 -4.39 1.90
C GLY A 368 -30.83 -3.23 1.12
N ASN A 369 -30.20 -2.31 1.84
CA ASN A 369 -29.58 -1.13 1.22
C ASN A 369 -28.27 -1.52 0.52
N ASP A 370 -28.27 -1.43 -0.80
CA ASP A 370 -27.19 -1.87 -1.66
C ASP A 370 -26.45 -0.70 -2.31
N ARG A 371 -25.22 -0.99 -2.74
CA ARG A 371 -24.40 -0.06 -3.51
C ARG A 371 -23.94 -0.73 -4.78
N LEU A 372 -24.49 -0.29 -5.90
CA LEU A 372 -24.32 -0.90 -7.22
C LEU A 372 -23.52 0.03 -8.13
N TYR A 373 -22.70 -0.58 -8.98
CA TYR A 373 -21.78 0.13 -9.85
C TYR A 373 -21.81 -0.46 -11.24
N GLY A 374 -21.94 0.41 -12.23
CA GLY A 374 -21.63 0.16 -13.63
C GLY A 374 -20.12 0.24 -13.87
N TYR A 375 -19.81 0.29 -15.15
CA TYR A 375 -18.48 0.29 -15.74
C TYR A 375 -18.44 1.34 -16.87
N ALA A 376 -17.51 1.25 -17.81
CA ALA A 376 -17.40 2.23 -18.89
C ALA A 376 -18.33 2.00 -20.10
N GLY A 377 -19.23 1.00 -20.02
CA GLY A 377 -20.16 0.64 -21.09
C GLY A 377 -21.61 0.90 -20.68
N SER A 378 -22.56 0.65 -21.57
CA SER A 378 -23.98 0.71 -21.22
C SER A 378 -24.35 -0.39 -20.23
N ASP A 379 -24.69 0.00 -19.02
CA ASP A 379 -25.04 -0.87 -17.92
C ASP A 379 -26.54 -0.89 -17.62
N THR A 380 -26.99 -1.93 -16.94
CA THR A 380 -28.37 -2.02 -16.42
C THR A 380 -28.32 -2.46 -14.97
N LEU A 381 -28.66 -1.54 -14.08
CA LEU A 381 -28.64 -1.73 -12.63
C LEU A 381 -30.07 -1.64 -12.08
N SER A 382 -30.40 -2.53 -11.14
CA SER A 382 -31.68 -2.57 -10.42
C SER A 382 -31.39 -2.73 -8.93
N GLY A 383 -31.90 -1.82 -8.10
CA GLY A 383 -31.68 -1.74 -6.65
C GLY A 383 -32.53 -2.75 -5.86
N GLY A 384 -33.71 -3.11 -6.35
CA GLY A 384 -34.57 -4.07 -5.67
C GLY A 384 -35.38 -3.44 -4.54
N LEU A 385 -35.21 -3.91 -3.30
CA LEU A 385 -35.85 -3.27 -2.14
C LEU A 385 -34.78 -2.71 -1.23
N GLY A 386 -35.02 -1.55 -0.63
CA GLY A 386 -34.06 -0.93 0.26
C GLY A 386 -33.80 0.51 -0.15
N ASN A 387 -32.90 1.20 0.56
CA ASN A 387 -32.46 2.52 0.13
C ASN A 387 -31.10 2.36 -0.55
N ASP A 388 -31.08 2.36 -1.87
CA ASP A 388 -29.94 1.94 -2.67
C ASP A 388 -29.16 3.13 -3.24
N SER A 389 -27.90 2.87 -3.59
CA SER A 389 -27.05 3.83 -4.29
C SER A 389 -26.51 3.21 -5.57
N LEU A 390 -26.97 3.73 -6.71
CA LEU A 390 -26.63 3.23 -8.04
C LEU A 390 -25.74 4.25 -8.76
N TYR A 391 -24.65 3.77 -9.37
CA TYR A 391 -23.69 4.57 -10.12
C TYR A 391 -23.51 3.96 -11.51
N GLY A 392 -23.96 4.62 -12.58
CA GLY A 392 -23.81 4.17 -13.97
C GLY A 392 -22.36 4.31 -14.48
N TYR A 393 -21.75 5.45 -14.16
CA TYR A 393 -20.42 5.89 -14.59
C TYR A 393 -20.35 6.36 -16.03
N ALA A 394 -19.96 5.55 -16.99
CA ALA A 394 -19.81 6.01 -18.37
C ALA A 394 -20.46 5.01 -19.30
N GLY A 395 -21.13 5.49 -20.35
CA GLY A 395 -22.01 4.66 -21.15
C GLY A 395 -23.43 5.19 -21.05
N ASN A 396 -24.32 4.63 -21.87
CA ASN A 396 -25.74 4.98 -21.80
C ASN A 396 -26.42 3.95 -20.89
N ASP A 397 -26.71 4.34 -19.66
CA ASP A 397 -27.07 3.42 -18.59
C ASP A 397 -28.58 3.39 -18.32
N LEU A 398 -29.07 2.25 -17.83
CA LEU A 398 -30.40 2.10 -17.28
C LEU A 398 -30.28 1.83 -15.78
N LEU A 399 -30.68 2.81 -14.96
CA LEU A 399 -30.65 2.72 -13.51
C LEU A 399 -32.08 2.65 -12.97
N GLN A 400 -32.39 1.60 -12.22
CA GLN A 400 -33.69 1.40 -11.58
C GLN A 400 -33.50 1.29 -10.06
N GLY A 401 -34.01 2.26 -9.28
CA GLY A 401 -33.96 2.21 -7.82
C GLY A 401 -34.90 1.14 -7.24
N ASP A 402 -36.09 1.02 -7.85
CA ASP A 402 -37.15 0.08 -7.48
C ASP A 402 -37.92 0.50 -6.21
N GLU A 403 -37.86 -0.22 -5.08
CA GLU A 403 -38.60 0.17 -3.85
C GLU A 403 -37.67 0.75 -2.78
N GLY A 404 -37.90 2.00 -2.38
CA GLY A 404 -37.27 2.64 -1.23
C GLY A 404 -36.84 4.07 -1.55
N ASN A 405 -35.95 4.65 -0.74
CA ASN A 405 -35.45 5.99 -1.02
C ASN A 405 -34.06 5.88 -1.63
N ASP A 406 -33.98 5.92 -2.95
CA ASP A 406 -32.78 5.59 -3.69
C ASP A 406 -31.99 6.81 -4.14
N THR A 407 -30.71 6.62 -4.42
CA THR A 407 -29.83 7.63 -4.99
C THR A 407 -29.19 7.11 -6.27
N LEU A 408 -29.54 7.70 -7.41
CA LEU A 408 -29.08 7.28 -8.74
C LEU A 408 -28.21 8.36 -9.36
N TYR A 409 -27.02 7.97 -9.79
CA TYR A 409 -26.07 8.78 -10.56
C TYR A 409 -25.85 8.13 -11.93
N GLY A 410 -26.29 8.77 -13.01
CA GLY A 410 -26.07 8.31 -14.39
C GLY A 410 -24.59 8.36 -14.75
N GLY A 411 -24.06 9.58 -14.86
CA GLY A 411 -22.65 9.83 -15.17
C GLY A 411 -22.50 10.37 -16.58
N ALA A 412 -21.59 9.80 -17.37
CA ALA A 412 -21.30 10.26 -18.71
C ALA A 412 -21.97 9.37 -19.77
N GLY A 413 -22.93 9.93 -20.51
CA GLY A 413 -23.67 9.23 -21.56
C GLY A 413 -25.14 9.58 -21.49
N ASP A 414 -25.94 9.05 -22.41
CA ASP A 414 -27.39 9.31 -22.41
C ASP A 414 -28.09 8.30 -21.49
N ASP A 415 -28.37 8.69 -20.25
CA ASP A 415 -28.82 7.76 -19.22
C ASP A 415 -30.34 7.74 -19.05
N THR A 416 -30.87 6.63 -18.54
CA THR A 416 -32.27 6.49 -18.13
C THR A 416 -32.34 6.13 -16.66
N LEU A 417 -32.85 7.05 -15.84
CA LEU A 417 -32.99 6.90 -14.41
C LEU A 417 -34.46 6.72 -14.03
N VAL A 418 -34.77 5.63 -13.34
CA VAL A 418 -36.08 5.28 -12.80
C VAL A 418 -35.93 5.18 -11.29
N GLY A 419 -36.40 6.17 -10.52
CA GLY A 419 -36.37 6.11 -9.05
C GLY A 419 -37.16 4.91 -8.54
N GLY A 420 -38.44 4.88 -8.86
CA GLY A 420 -39.33 3.77 -8.49
C GLY A 420 -40.33 4.25 -7.44
N LEU A 421 -40.61 3.45 -6.42
CA LEU A 421 -41.48 3.84 -5.31
C LEU A 421 -40.64 4.38 -4.16
N GLY A 422 -40.88 5.64 -3.74
CA GLY A 422 -40.34 6.13 -2.48
C GLY A 422 -40.01 7.61 -2.54
N ASN A 423 -38.82 8.02 -2.11
CA ASN A 423 -38.40 9.42 -2.24
C ASN A 423 -36.95 9.43 -2.69
N ASP A 424 -36.78 9.58 -3.99
CA ASP A 424 -35.52 9.30 -4.65
C ASP A 424 -34.76 10.58 -4.98
N TYR A 425 -33.44 10.43 -5.14
CA TYR A 425 -32.55 11.44 -5.65
C TYR A 425 -31.94 10.96 -6.97
N LEU A 426 -32.23 11.69 -8.06
CA LEU A 426 -31.80 11.33 -9.40
C LEU A 426 -30.89 12.42 -9.98
N GLN A 427 -29.73 12.02 -10.49
CA GLN A 427 -28.77 12.91 -11.14
C GLN A 427 -28.19 12.22 -12.38
N GLY A 428 -28.57 12.71 -13.57
CA GLY A 428 -28.10 12.18 -14.85
C GLY A 428 -26.64 12.55 -15.16
N GLU A 429 -26.23 13.77 -14.82
CA GLU A 429 -24.91 14.35 -15.11
C GLU A 429 -24.70 14.76 -16.58
N ALA A 430 -23.85 14.08 -17.34
CA ALA A 430 -23.39 14.57 -18.64
C ALA A 430 -23.96 13.73 -19.78
N GLY A 431 -24.91 14.29 -20.54
CA GLY A 431 -25.51 13.59 -21.67
C GLY A 431 -26.89 14.12 -21.99
N ASN A 432 -27.73 13.29 -22.62
CA ASN A 432 -29.16 13.55 -22.75
C ASN A 432 -29.91 12.56 -21.86
N ASP A 433 -30.20 12.97 -20.63
CA ASP A 433 -30.70 12.07 -19.61
C ASP A 433 -32.23 12.02 -19.57
N VAL A 434 -32.77 10.86 -19.26
CA VAL A 434 -34.22 10.64 -19.11
C VAL A 434 -34.53 10.19 -17.69
N TYR A 435 -35.26 11.02 -16.96
CA TYR A 435 -35.83 10.70 -15.66
C TYR A 435 -37.26 10.21 -15.84
N ARG A 436 -37.49 8.91 -15.66
CA ARG A 436 -38.81 8.30 -15.92
C ARG A 436 -39.59 8.08 -14.63
N PHE A 437 -40.86 8.50 -14.65
CA PHE A 437 -41.77 8.40 -13.51
C PHE A 437 -43.06 7.65 -13.86
N ASP A 438 -43.33 6.59 -13.09
CA ASP A 438 -44.58 5.82 -13.09
C ASP A 438 -45.33 6.04 -11.78
N ARG A 439 -46.68 5.99 -11.81
CA ARG A 439 -47.54 6.34 -10.66
C ARG A 439 -47.09 5.68 -9.35
N GLY A 440 -47.16 6.46 -8.26
CA GLY A 440 -46.72 6.04 -6.93
C GLY A 440 -45.26 6.39 -6.65
N TRP A 441 -44.64 7.22 -7.49
CA TRP A 441 -43.22 7.58 -7.37
C TRP A 441 -42.85 8.23 -6.04
N GLY A 442 -43.80 8.90 -5.39
CA GLY A 442 -43.59 9.56 -4.10
C GLY A 442 -42.94 10.94 -4.25
N GLN A 443 -42.00 11.31 -3.38
CA GLN A 443 -41.48 12.70 -3.35
C GLN A 443 -40.01 12.79 -3.79
N ASP A 444 -39.80 12.82 -5.09
CA ASP A 444 -38.46 12.70 -5.68
C ASP A 444 -37.83 14.05 -5.96
N THR A 445 -36.50 14.02 -6.04
CA THR A 445 -35.65 15.15 -6.39
C THR A 445 -34.85 14.82 -7.64
N VAL A 446 -34.98 15.66 -8.66
CA VAL A 446 -34.15 15.60 -9.87
C VAL A 446 -33.13 16.73 -9.79
N TYR A 447 -31.85 16.38 -9.78
CA TYR A 447 -30.74 17.32 -9.81
C TYR A 447 -30.10 17.31 -11.21
N ASN A 448 -30.64 18.14 -12.10
CA ASN A 448 -30.25 18.17 -13.52
C ASN A 448 -29.08 19.12 -13.81
N TYR A 449 -28.00 19.03 -13.04
CA TYR A 449 -26.81 19.84 -13.32
C TYR A 449 -26.01 19.22 -14.46
N ASP A 450 -26.04 19.86 -15.63
CA ASP A 450 -25.19 19.53 -16.75
C ASP A 450 -24.59 20.81 -17.37
N SER A 451 -23.29 20.77 -17.66
CA SER A 451 -22.56 21.85 -18.32
C SER A 451 -22.35 21.62 -19.82
N SER A 452 -22.80 20.49 -20.36
CA SER A 452 -22.70 20.15 -21.77
C SER A 452 -23.54 21.09 -22.66
N THR A 453 -23.08 21.32 -23.89
CA THR A 453 -23.62 22.35 -24.81
C THR A 453 -24.76 21.86 -25.72
N SER A 454 -25.15 20.59 -25.65
CA SER A 454 -26.17 20.01 -26.54
C SER A 454 -27.09 19.00 -25.87
N ARG A 455 -27.16 19.03 -24.53
CA ARG A 455 -28.09 18.23 -23.76
C ARG A 455 -29.55 18.54 -24.06
N VAL A 456 -30.34 17.50 -23.96
CA VAL A 456 -31.80 17.51 -24.02
C VAL A 456 -32.30 16.56 -22.95
N ASP A 457 -32.19 17.00 -21.71
CA ASP A 457 -32.62 16.22 -20.56
C ASP A 457 -34.14 16.28 -20.46
N ALA A 458 -34.73 15.17 -20.06
CA ALA A 458 -36.18 15.04 -20.03
C ALA A 458 -36.71 14.30 -18.81
N ILE A 459 -37.82 14.81 -18.29
CA ILE A 459 -38.73 13.99 -17.50
C ILE A 459 -39.66 13.27 -18.47
N GLU A 460 -39.79 11.96 -18.34
CA GLU A 460 -40.73 11.15 -19.11
C GLU A 460 -41.76 10.51 -18.17
N PHE A 461 -43.04 10.86 -18.35
CA PHE A 461 -44.12 10.22 -17.59
C PHE A 461 -44.59 8.95 -18.27
N GLY A 462 -44.76 7.89 -17.49
CA GLY A 462 -45.28 6.61 -17.95
C GLY A 462 -46.79 6.60 -18.20
N THR A 463 -47.31 5.40 -18.50
CA THR A 463 -48.68 5.27 -19.03
C THR A 463 -49.76 5.78 -18.07
N GLY A 464 -50.72 6.51 -18.65
CA GLY A 464 -51.89 6.99 -17.91
C GLY A 464 -51.67 8.26 -17.10
N ILE A 465 -50.51 8.90 -17.15
CA ILE A 465 -50.27 10.25 -16.63
C ILE A 465 -50.27 11.21 -17.82
N ARG A 466 -51.19 12.17 -17.83
CA ARG A 466 -51.29 13.19 -18.89
C ARG A 466 -50.85 14.54 -18.38
N ALA A 467 -50.61 15.48 -19.30
CA ALA A 467 -50.26 16.85 -18.92
C ALA A 467 -51.34 17.49 -18.03
N GLU A 468 -52.63 17.20 -18.26
CA GLU A 468 -53.70 17.71 -17.39
C GLU A 468 -53.68 17.15 -15.96
N ASP A 469 -52.97 16.05 -15.70
CA ASP A 469 -52.88 15.42 -14.38
C ASP A 469 -51.77 16.05 -13.51
N ILE A 470 -50.85 16.80 -14.11
CA ILE A 470 -49.72 17.43 -13.41
C ILE A 470 -50.00 18.92 -13.18
N THR A 471 -49.81 19.37 -11.94
CA THR A 471 -49.75 20.79 -11.60
C THR A 471 -48.30 21.21 -11.48
N LEU A 472 -47.91 22.26 -12.19
CA LEU A 472 -46.58 22.85 -12.10
C LEU A 472 -46.65 24.07 -11.18
N SER A 473 -45.67 24.21 -10.28
CA SER A 473 -45.50 25.41 -9.47
C SER A 473 -44.01 25.72 -9.29
N ARG A 474 -43.71 26.98 -9.00
CA ARG A 474 -42.33 27.43 -8.73
C ARG A 474 -42.17 27.71 -7.25
N ASN A 475 -41.10 27.21 -6.66
CA ASN A 475 -40.69 27.55 -5.30
C ASN A 475 -39.25 28.05 -5.30
N SER A 476 -39.05 29.37 -5.21
CA SER A 476 -37.74 30.00 -5.44
C SER A 476 -37.18 29.61 -6.82
N ASP A 477 -36.05 28.88 -6.88
CA ASP A 477 -35.47 28.45 -8.15
C ASP A 477 -35.85 27.00 -8.52
N ASP A 478 -36.60 26.31 -7.67
CA ASP A 478 -37.03 24.94 -7.91
C ASP A 478 -38.33 24.90 -8.70
N LEU A 479 -38.41 23.96 -9.64
CA LEU A 479 -39.65 23.58 -10.31
C LEU A 479 -40.28 22.41 -9.57
N ILE A 480 -41.55 22.54 -9.21
CA ILE A 480 -42.31 21.52 -8.50
C ILE A 480 -43.40 21.00 -9.44
N LEU A 481 -43.39 19.68 -9.71
CA LEU A 481 -44.44 18.97 -10.42
C LEU A 481 -45.22 18.14 -9.40
N LEU A 482 -46.54 18.33 -9.32
CA LEU A 482 -47.41 17.60 -8.40
C LEU A 482 -48.46 16.83 -9.19
N LEU A 483 -48.59 15.52 -8.94
CA LEU A 483 -49.67 14.71 -9.52
C LEU A 483 -50.98 14.94 -8.76
N LYS A 484 -52.01 15.41 -9.49
CA LYS A 484 -53.32 15.73 -8.92
C LYS A 484 -53.96 14.53 -8.23
N GLY A 485 -54.47 14.75 -7.02
CA GLY A 485 -55.13 13.72 -6.23
C GLY A 485 -54.18 12.74 -5.55
N SER A 486 -52.87 13.00 -5.56
CA SER A 486 -51.84 12.19 -4.90
C SER A 486 -50.91 13.06 -4.05
N THR A 487 -50.00 12.42 -3.31
CA THR A 487 -48.85 13.08 -2.66
C THR A 487 -47.61 13.10 -3.53
N ASP A 488 -47.67 12.51 -4.73
CA ASP A 488 -46.50 12.32 -5.59
C ASP A 488 -46.04 13.68 -6.15
N ARG A 489 -44.78 14.01 -5.90
CA ARG A 489 -44.17 15.31 -6.19
C ARG A 489 -42.75 15.15 -6.70
N ILE A 490 -42.43 15.76 -7.84
CA ILE A 490 -41.05 15.87 -8.33
C ILE A 490 -40.56 17.29 -8.05
N THR A 491 -39.39 17.41 -7.44
CA THR A 491 -38.66 18.67 -7.26
C THR A 491 -37.48 18.69 -8.22
N VAL A 492 -37.53 19.51 -9.26
CA VAL A 492 -36.36 19.76 -10.12
C VAL A 492 -35.58 20.91 -9.52
N SER A 493 -34.46 20.56 -8.87
CA SER A 493 -33.67 21.51 -8.10
C SER A 493 -33.02 22.57 -8.99
N SER A 494 -33.13 23.83 -8.60
CA SER A 494 -32.53 24.98 -9.29
C SER A 494 -32.91 25.13 -10.77
N TYR A 495 -34.02 24.54 -11.22
CA TYR A 495 -34.50 24.60 -12.60
C TYR A 495 -34.53 26.04 -13.16
N PHE A 496 -34.99 27.02 -12.37
CA PHE A 496 -35.09 28.42 -12.80
C PHE A 496 -33.79 29.22 -12.61
N ASN A 497 -32.66 28.58 -12.29
CA ASN A 497 -31.36 29.26 -12.21
C ASN A 497 -31.06 30.00 -13.51
N GLN A 498 -30.74 31.30 -13.40
CA GLN A 498 -30.55 32.20 -14.54
C GLN A 498 -31.75 32.16 -15.51
N ASP A 499 -32.97 32.20 -14.96
CA ASP A 499 -34.23 32.08 -15.69
C ASP A 499 -34.29 30.82 -16.58
N ALA A 500 -33.92 29.67 -16.03
CA ALA A 500 -33.85 28.39 -16.76
C ALA A 500 -32.94 28.43 -18.01
N ALA A 501 -31.94 29.32 -18.03
CA ALA A 501 -30.86 29.30 -19.01
C ALA A 501 -29.57 28.66 -18.47
N GLY A 502 -29.49 28.46 -17.14
CA GLY A 502 -28.33 27.89 -16.46
C GLY A 502 -28.11 26.39 -16.71
N SER A 503 -27.11 25.83 -16.02
CA SER A 503 -26.74 24.41 -16.11
C SER A 503 -27.75 23.44 -15.48
N TYR A 504 -28.72 23.94 -14.72
CA TYR A 504 -29.70 23.13 -13.97
C TYR A 504 -31.04 22.92 -14.69
N ARG A 505 -31.22 23.57 -15.85
CA ARG A 505 -32.49 23.52 -16.59
C ARG A 505 -32.71 22.08 -17.10
N LEU A 506 -33.97 21.66 -17.10
CA LEU A 506 -34.45 20.46 -17.79
C LEU A 506 -35.10 20.92 -19.10
N GLU A 507 -34.72 20.34 -20.25
CA GLU A 507 -35.20 20.81 -21.54
C GLU A 507 -36.67 20.44 -21.81
N GLU A 508 -37.08 19.23 -21.43
CA GLU A 508 -38.37 18.68 -21.83
C GLU A 508 -39.10 17.94 -20.70
N ILE A 509 -40.43 18.08 -20.67
CA ILE A 509 -41.32 17.19 -19.92
C ILE A 509 -42.21 16.48 -20.94
N ARG A 510 -42.05 15.18 -21.08
CA ARG A 510 -42.65 14.34 -22.12
C ARG A 510 -43.78 13.48 -21.54
N PHE A 511 -44.88 13.41 -22.28
CA PHE A 511 -46.06 12.61 -21.94
C PHE A 511 -46.33 11.54 -23.00
N VAL A 512 -46.97 10.44 -22.60
CA VAL A 512 -47.21 9.26 -23.45
C VAL A 512 -48.06 9.55 -24.70
N ASP A 513 -48.88 10.60 -24.70
CA ASP A 513 -49.67 11.01 -25.86
C ASP A 513 -48.86 11.83 -26.89
N GLY A 514 -47.57 12.03 -26.64
CA GLY A 514 -46.66 12.81 -27.48
C GLY A 514 -46.66 14.30 -27.18
N GLN A 515 -47.43 14.77 -26.17
CA GLN A 515 -47.31 16.13 -25.70
C GLN A 515 -45.94 16.33 -25.03
N VAL A 516 -45.30 17.45 -25.35
CA VAL A 516 -44.02 17.88 -24.74
C VAL A 516 -44.19 19.30 -24.22
N LEU A 517 -43.87 19.52 -22.95
CA LEU A 517 -43.71 20.86 -22.39
C LEU A 517 -42.22 21.20 -22.46
N ASN A 518 -41.89 22.23 -23.22
CA ASN A 518 -40.56 22.82 -23.24
C ASN A 518 -40.42 23.91 -22.18
N ILE A 519 -39.22 24.48 -22.06
CA ILE A 519 -38.90 25.52 -21.08
C ILE A 519 -39.90 26.70 -21.12
N ASP A 520 -40.25 27.20 -22.30
CA ASP A 520 -41.18 28.33 -22.45
C ASP A 520 -42.59 27.97 -21.98
N ALA A 521 -43.06 26.76 -22.29
CA ALA A 521 -44.35 26.26 -21.83
C ALA A 521 -44.38 26.09 -20.29
N VAL A 522 -43.31 25.55 -19.71
CA VAL A 522 -43.16 25.43 -18.25
C VAL A 522 -43.19 26.81 -17.59
N LYS A 523 -42.42 27.77 -18.13
CA LYS A 523 -42.37 29.15 -17.62
C LYS A 523 -43.74 29.82 -17.64
N ALA A 524 -44.51 29.63 -18.71
CA ALA A 524 -45.84 30.19 -18.85
C ALA A 524 -46.85 29.52 -17.88
N LEU A 525 -46.71 28.21 -17.62
CA LEU A 525 -47.61 27.48 -16.72
C LEU A 525 -47.40 27.88 -15.25
N VAL A 526 -46.16 28.04 -14.79
CA VAL A 526 -45.88 28.40 -13.39
C VAL A 526 -46.18 29.87 -13.04
N GLN A 527 -46.46 30.71 -14.04
CA GLN A 527 -46.90 32.10 -13.85
C GLN A 527 -48.44 32.24 -13.77
N GLN A 528 -49.20 31.16 -13.97
CA GLN A 528 -50.66 31.19 -13.88
C GLN A 528 -51.10 31.13 -12.42
N ALA A 529 -51.89 32.12 -11.99
CA ALA A 529 -52.55 32.11 -10.70
C ALA A 529 -53.61 31.00 -10.61
N THR A 530 -53.82 30.54 -9.37
CA THR A 530 -54.90 29.67 -8.95
C THR A 530 -55.92 30.47 -8.13
N ASP A 531 -56.96 29.81 -7.59
CA ASP A 531 -57.89 30.44 -6.63
C ASP A 531 -57.34 30.43 -5.18
N GLY A 532 -56.08 29.99 -5.00
CA GLY A 532 -55.40 29.84 -3.72
C GLY A 532 -54.39 30.97 -3.46
N ASN A 533 -53.60 30.86 -2.38
CA ASN A 533 -52.51 31.80 -2.14
C ASN A 533 -51.29 31.41 -2.99
N ASP A 534 -50.96 32.22 -3.99
CA ASP A 534 -49.90 31.92 -4.94
C ASP A 534 -48.59 32.68 -4.67
N ARG A 535 -47.50 32.14 -5.21
CA ARG A 535 -46.22 32.83 -5.34
C ARG A 535 -45.83 32.84 -6.81
N LEU A 536 -45.97 33.99 -7.47
CA LEU A 536 -45.68 34.14 -8.88
C LEU A 536 -44.42 34.96 -9.09
N TYR A 537 -43.63 34.56 -10.08
CA TYR A 537 -42.30 35.09 -10.33
C TYR A 537 -42.18 35.49 -11.80
N GLY A 538 -41.65 36.68 -12.04
CA GLY A 538 -41.21 37.17 -13.34
C GLY A 538 -39.88 36.54 -13.74
N TYR A 539 -39.39 36.96 -14.89
CA TYR A 539 -38.12 36.60 -15.49
C TYR A 539 -37.35 37.91 -15.81
N ALA A 540 -36.25 37.83 -16.57
CA ALA A 540 -35.45 39.00 -16.93
C ALA A 540 -36.07 39.94 -17.99
N VAL A 541 -37.34 39.74 -18.35
CA VAL A 541 -38.06 40.53 -19.36
C VAL A 541 -39.22 41.27 -18.71
N ALA A 542 -39.89 42.16 -19.44
CA ALA A 542 -41.10 42.79 -18.93
C ALA A 542 -42.21 41.74 -18.77
N ASP A 543 -42.62 41.46 -17.54
CA ASP A 543 -43.66 40.48 -17.23
C ASP A 543 -45.01 41.12 -16.91
N THR A 544 -46.07 40.34 -17.04
CA THR A 544 -47.40 40.68 -16.50
C THR A 544 -47.89 39.53 -15.64
N LEU A 545 -47.95 39.76 -14.32
CA LEU A 545 -48.38 38.77 -13.34
C LEU A 545 -49.70 39.25 -12.71
N SER A 546 -50.73 38.41 -12.74
CA SER A 546 -51.98 38.63 -12.01
C SER A 546 -52.14 37.54 -10.97
N GLY A 547 -52.35 37.93 -9.71
CA GLY A 547 -52.47 37.03 -8.55
C GLY A 547 -53.80 36.30 -8.46
N GLY A 548 -54.85 36.78 -9.14
CA GLY A 548 -56.15 36.13 -9.08
C GLY A 548 -56.78 36.20 -7.70
N LEU A 549 -57.51 35.15 -7.29
CA LEU A 549 -58.15 35.12 -5.98
C LEU A 549 -57.17 34.53 -4.96
N GLY A 550 -56.90 35.22 -3.86
CA GLY A 550 -56.01 34.67 -2.84
C GLY A 550 -55.28 35.73 -2.04
N ASN A 551 -54.33 35.31 -1.21
CA ASN A 551 -53.30 36.19 -0.68
C ASN A 551 -51.99 35.89 -1.40
N ASP A 552 -51.77 36.58 -2.51
CA ASP A 552 -50.69 36.24 -3.44
C ASP A 552 -49.43 37.07 -3.18
N SER A 553 -48.29 36.49 -3.54
CA SER A 553 -47.00 37.18 -3.58
C SER A 553 -46.49 37.21 -5.02
N LEU A 554 -46.38 38.41 -5.58
CA LEU A 554 -45.92 38.64 -6.95
C LEU A 554 -44.51 39.24 -6.95
N TYR A 555 -43.58 38.64 -7.68
CA TYR A 555 -42.18 39.08 -7.77
C TYR A 555 -41.82 39.36 -9.22
N GLY A 556 -41.69 40.62 -9.64
CA GLY A 556 -41.39 40.96 -11.04
C GLY A 556 -39.93 40.71 -11.48
N TYR A 557 -38.99 40.70 -10.53
CA TYR A 557 -37.54 40.66 -10.81
C TYR A 557 -37.04 41.79 -11.71
N ALA A 558 -36.62 41.51 -12.95
CA ALA A 558 -35.93 42.47 -13.80
C ALA A 558 -36.73 42.72 -15.08
N GLY A 559 -37.03 43.98 -15.36
CA GLY A 559 -37.93 44.31 -16.47
C GLY A 559 -38.78 45.52 -16.12
N ASN A 560 -39.69 45.88 -17.02
CA ASN A 560 -40.75 46.85 -16.73
C ASN A 560 -42.03 46.06 -16.46
N ASP A 561 -42.20 45.58 -15.23
CA ASP A 561 -43.22 44.59 -14.91
C ASP A 561 -44.56 45.22 -14.50
N LEU A 562 -45.66 44.53 -14.84
CA LEU A 562 -47.00 44.83 -14.37
C LEU A 562 -47.46 43.74 -13.39
N LEU A 563 -47.61 44.10 -12.12
CA LEU A 563 -48.06 43.19 -11.06
C LEU A 563 -49.47 43.59 -10.59
N GLN A 564 -50.43 42.67 -10.71
CA GLN A 564 -51.84 42.88 -10.36
C GLN A 564 -52.26 41.87 -9.27
N GLY A 565 -52.44 42.30 -8.03
CA GLY A 565 -52.86 41.41 -6.93
C GLY A 565 -54.37 41.46 -6.69
N ASP A 566 -55.16 41.23 -7.75
CA ASP A 566 -56.60 41.52 -7.84
C ASP A 566 -57.50 40.92 -6.73
#